data_AF-E0CXQ3-F1
#
_entry.id   AF-E0CXQ3-F1
#
_cell.length_a   1.000
_cell.length_b   1.000
_cell.length_c   1.000
_cell.angle_alpha   90.00
_cell.angle_beta   90.00
_cell.angle_gamma   90.00
#
_symmetry.space_group_name_H-M   'P 1'
#
loop_
_entity.id
_entity.type
_entity.pdbx_description
1 polymer ?
#
loop_
_entity_poly.entity_id
_entity_poly.type
_entity_poly.pdbx_seq_one_letter_code
_entity_poly.pdbx_strand_id
1 'polypeptide(L)'
;MQRLTLEHLNQMVGIEYILLHAQEPILFIIRKQQRQSPAQVIPLADYYIIAGVIYQAPDLGSVINSRVLTAVHGIQSAFDEAMSYCRYHPSKGYWWHFKDHEEQEKVKPKAKRKEEPSSIFQRQRVDALLID
;
A
#
# COMPACT_ATOMS: atom_id res chain seq x y z
N MET A 1 17.27 23.29 31.14
CA MET A 1 16.30 23.06 30.05
C MET A 1 14.90 23.11 30.63
N GLN A 2 14.14 24.15 30.31
CA GLN A 2 12.81 24.39 30.88
C GLN A 2 11.82 23.39 30.25
N ARG A 3 11.17 22.55 31.07
CA ARG A 3 10.11 21.64 30.61
C ARG A 3 8.85 22.46 30.32
N LEU A 4 8.74 23.01 29.11
CA LEU A 4 7.49 23.60 28.65
C LEU A 4 6.45 22.50 28.41
N THR A 5 5.19 22.79 28.74
CA THR A 5 4.05 21.88 28.54
C THR A 5 3.66 21.79 27.05
N LEU A 6 2.99 20.69 26.65
CA LEU A 6 2.59 20.45 25.25
C LEU A 6 1.75 21.59 24.65
N GLU A 7 0.98 22.27 25.51
CA GLU A 7 0.16 23.46 25.20
C GLU A 7 0.96 24.57 24.48
N HIS A 8 2.25 24.71 24.77
CA HIS A 8 3.07 25.75 24.15
C HIS A 8 3.30 25.52 22.65
N LEU A 9 3.21 24.28 22.15
CA LEU A 9 3.33 24.01 20.71
C LEU A 9 2.19 24.67 19.93
N ASN A 10 1.00 24.82 20.53
CA ASN A 10 -0.14 25.47 19.89
C ASN A 10 0.12 26.96 19.58
N GLN A 11 1.05 27.59 20.30
CA GLN A 11 1.42 28.99 20.10
C GLN A 11 2.57 29.17 19.09
N MET A 12 3.24 28.09 18.69
CA MET A 12 4.34 28.12 17.73
C MET A 12 3.81 27.99 16.30
N VAL A 13 4.59 28.46 15.32
CA VAL A 13 4.28 28.35 13.89
C VAL A 13 5.42 27.58 13.23
N GLY A 14 5.10 26.60 12.40
CA GLY A 14 6.11 25.77 11.75
C GLY A 14 5.67 24.33 11.55
N ILE A 15 6.66 23.47 11.30
CA ILE A 15 6.46 22.03 11.15
C ILE A 15 6.48 21.39 12.53
N GLU A 16 5.45 20.63 12.85
CA GLU A 16 5.33 19.86 14.07
C GLU A 16 4.91 18.41 13.78
N TYR A 17 5.17 17.54 14.74
CA TYR A 17 4.76 16.15 14.72
C TYR A 17 3.83 15.90 15.90
N ILE A 18 2.61 15.47 15.62
CA ILE A 18 1.61 15.16 16.64
C ILE A 18 1.31 13.67 16.66
N LEU A 19 1.03 13.14 17.84
CA LEU A 19 0.51 11.79 18.00
C LEU A 19 -1.00 11.84 17.82
N LEU A 20 -1.51 11.25 16.72
CA LEU A 20 -2.94 11.17 16.43
C LEU A 20 -3.61 10.03 17.19
N HIS A 21 -2.94 8.89 17.24
CA HIS A 21 -3.48 7.68 17.79
C HIS A 21 -2.37 6.84 18.39
N ALA A 22 -2.66 6.25 19.54
CA ALA A 22 -1.76 5.36 20.25
C ALA A 22 -2.54 4.14 20.73
N GLN A 23 -2.12 2.97 20.28
CA GLN A 23 -2.57 1.67 20.75
C GLN A 23 -1.32 0.91 21.20
N GLU A 24 -1.03 1.01 22.48
CA GLU A 24 0.11 0.31 23.07
C GLU A 24 -0.14 -1.21 23.05
N PRO A 25 0.89 -2.04 22.75
CA PRO A 25 2.27 -1.72 22.34
C PRO A 25 2.50 -1.69 20.81
N ILE A 26 1.45 -1.76 20.00
CA ILE A 26 1.55 -2.22 18.60
C ILE A 26 1.61 -1.09 17.59
N LEU A 27 0.77 -0.07 17.76
CA LEU A 27 0.48 0.91 16.73
C LEU A 27 0.51 2.33 17.30
N PHE A 28 1.31 3.18 16.67
CA PHE A 28 1.24 4.63 16.88
C PHE A 28 1.11 5.32 15.53
N ILE A 29 0.25 6.33 15.46
CA ILE A 29 0.05 7.14 14.27
C ILE A 29 0.56 8.55 14.56
N ILE A 30 1.61 8.95 13.86
CA ILE A 30 2.18 10.30 13.96
C ILE A 30 1.84 11.07 12.71
N ARG A 31 1.35 12.30 12.87
CA ARG A 31 1.12 13.22 11.77
C ARG A 31 2.16 14.32 11.76
N LYS A 32 2.82 14.49 10.63
CA LYS A 32 3.57 15.68 10.29
C LYS A 32 2.59 16.72 9.75
N GLN A 33 2.56 17.87 10.39
CA GLN A 33 1.70 18.97 9.97
C GLN A 33 2.45 20.30 10.05
N GLN A 34 2.02 21.24 9.21
CA GLN A 34 2.49 22.61 9.24
C GLN A 34 1.42 23.48 9.87
N ARG A 35 1.72 24.00 11.05
CA ARG A 35 0.89 24.98 11.75
C ARG A 35 1.17 26.37 11.19
N GLN A 36 0.13 27.02 10.66
CA GLN A 36 0.20 28.41 10.17
C GLN A 36 -0.31 29.40 11.22
N SER A 37 -1.27 28.97 12.05
CA SER A 37 -1.80 29.73 13.18
C SER A 37 -2.29 28.77 14.28
N PRO A 38 -2.64 29.25 15.48
CA PRO A 38 -3.17 28.39 16.53
C PRO A 38 -4.42 27.59 16.12
N ALA A 39 -5.22 28.13 15.20
CA ALA A 39 -6.44 27.49 14.68
C ALA A 39 -6.24 26.79 13.33
N GLN A 40 -5.20 27.14 12.57
CA GLN A 40 -4.99 26.65 11.21
C GLN A 40 -3.76 25.75 11.12
N VAL A 41 -4.03 24.50 10.73
CA VAL A 41 -3.03 23.44 10.60
C VAL A 41 -3.23 22.73 9.26
N ILE A 42 -2.13 22.51 8.54
CA ILE A 42 -2.11 21.81 7.25
C ILE A 42 -1.42 20.45 7.46
N PRO A 43 -2.14 19.31 7.32
CA PRO A 43 -1.51 18.00 7.36
C PRO A 43 -0.60 17.80 6.14
N LEU A 44 0.62 17.31 6.35
CA LEU A 44 1.59 17.06 5.29
C LEU A 44 1.79 15.57 5.01
N ALA A 45 1.96 14.76 6.06
CA ALA A 45 2.17 13.32 5.94
C ALA A 45 1.82 12.61 7.24
N ASP A 46 1.37 11.36 7.13
CA ASP A 46 1.12 10.48 8.27
C ASP A 46 2.15 9.34 8.28
N TYR A 47 2.53 8.90 9.47
CA TYR A 47 3.50 7.85 9.72
C TYR A 47 2.90 6.82 10.68
N TYR A 48 3.00 5.55 10.32
CA TYR A 48 2.63 4.42 11.17
C TYR A 48 3.87 3.85 11.84
N ILE A 49 3.84 3.75 13.15
CA ILE A 49 4.85 3.00 13.92
C ILE A 49 4.20 1.68 14.29
N ILE A 50 4.65 0.60 13.64
CA ILE A 50 4.12 -0.74 13.86
C ILE A 50 5.24 -1.58 14.47
N ALA A 51 5.04 -2.02 15.71
CA ALA A 51 6.02 -2.84 16.45
C ALA A 51 7.45 -2.25 16.45
N GLY A 52 7.56 -0.92 16.58
CA GLY A 52 8.83 -0.20 16.62
C GLY A 52 9.43 0.15 15.24
N VAL A 53 8.78 -0.22 14.14
CA VAL A 53 9.22 0.16 12.78
C VAL A 53 8.35 1.28 12.23
N ILE A 54 8.97 2.31 11.65
CA ILE A 54 8.29 3.49 11.11
C ILE A 54 8.04 3.31 9.62
N TYR A 55 6.79 3.44 9.20
CA TYR A 55 6.34 3.44 7.81
C TYR A 55 5.68 4.78 7.47
N GLN A 56 5.96 5.32 6.30
CA GLN A 56 5.21 6.47 5.80
C GLN A 56 3.90 6.00 5.16
N ALA A 57 2.78 6.60 5.57
CA ALA A 57 1.48 6.33 4.97
C ALA A 57 1.46 6.90 3.55
N PRO A 58 1.06 6.11 2.53
CA PRO A 58 0.83 6.65 1.19
C PRO A 58 -0.42 7.53 1.19
N ASP A 59 -0.44 8.51 0.30
CA ASP A 59 -1.66 9.27 0.06
C ASP A 59 -2.72 8.39 -0.63
N LEU A 60 -3.99 8.68 -0.35
CA LEU A 60 -5.12 7.91 -0.89
C LEU A 60 -5.14 7.93 -2.43
N GLY A 61 -4.75 9.05 -3.04
CA GLY A 61 -4.68 9.22 -4.49
C GLY A 61 -3.69 8.24 -5.12
N SER A 62 -2.47 8.15 -4.59
CA SER A 62 -1.44 7.22 -5.06
C SER A 62 -1.88 5.76 -4.92
N VAL A 63 -2.54 5.39 -3.82
CA VAL A 63 -3.05 4.02 -3.63
C VAL A 63 -4.11 3.68 -4.67
N ILE A 64 -5.08 4.58 -4.89
CA ILE A 64 -6.14 4.36 -5.88
C ILE A 64 -5.54 4.29 -7.28
N ASN A 65 -4.67 5.23 -7.65
CA ASN A 65 -4.01 5.26 -8.96
C ASN A 65 -3.23 3.98 -9.25
N SER A 66 -2.45 3.49 -8.28
CA SER A 66 -1.71 2.24 -8.42
C SER A 66 -2.63 1.04 -8.67
N ARG A 67 -3.76 0.96 -7.94
CA ARG A 67 -4.74 -0.12 -8.09
C ARG A 67 -5.46 -0.05 -9.43
N VAL A 68 -5.90 1.13 -9.85
CA VAL A 68 -6.56 1.35 -11.14
C VAL A 68 -5.61 1.00 -12.28
N LEU A 69 -4.36 1.48 -12.23
CA LEU A 69 -3.34 1.16 -13.23
C LEU A 69 -3.13 -0.35 -13.34
N THR A 70 -3.02 -1.06 -12.22
CA THR A 70 -2.85 -2.52 -12.20
C THR A 70 -4.05 -3.24 -12.82
N ALA A 71 -5.28 -2.78 -12.51
CA ALA A 71 -6.50 -3.36 -13.08
C ALA A 71 -6.57 -3.14 -14.60
N VAL A 72 -6.31 -1.91 -15.05
CA VAL A 72 -6.29 -1.56 -16.48
C VAL A 72 -5.22 -2.36 -17.22
N HIS A 73 -4.02 -2.47 -16.66
CA HIS A 73 -2.95 -3.28 -17.22
C HIS A 73 -3.35 -4.75 -17.32
N GLY A 74 -4.01 -5.31 -16.30
CA GLY A 74 -4.52 -6.68 -16.34
C GLY A 74 -5.55 -6.90 -17.45
N ILE A 75 -6.48 -5.96 -17.61
CA ILE A 75 -7.49 -5.99 -18.68
C ILE A 75 -6.81 -5.89 -20.07
N GLN A 76 -5.89 -4.96 -20.23
CA GLN A 76 -5.15 -4.78 -21.48
C GLN A 76 -4.39 -6.06 -21.84
N SER A 77 -3.64 -6.63 -20.89
CA SER A 77 -2.88 -7.86 -21.10
C SER A 77 -3.78 -9.02 -21.51
N ALA A 78 -4.95 -9.16 -20.88
CA ALA A 78 -5.93 -10.19 -21.23
C ALA A 78 -6.52 -9.98 -22.63
N PHE A 79 -6.79 -8.74 -23.03
CA PHE A 79 -7.26 -8.44 -24.39
C PHE A 79 -6.19 -8.65 -25.45
N ASP A 80 -4.94 -8.26 -25.18
CA ASP A 80 -3.81 -8.48 -26.08
C ASP A 80 -3.59 -9.99 -26.30
N GLU A 81 -3.66 -10.77 -25.22
CA GLU A 81 -3.61 -12.23 -25.30
C GLU A 81 -4.81 -12.81 -26.07
N ALA A 82 -6.04 -12.41 -25.75
CA ALA A 82 -7.23 -12.89 -26.45
C ALA A 82 -7.20 -12.54 -27.95
N MET A 83 -6.82 -11.30 -28.30
CA MET A 83 -6.67 -10.88 -29.70
C MET A 83 -5.61 -11.69 -30.44
N SER A 84 -4.56 -12.15 -29.75
CA SER A 84 -3.52 -12.99 -30.37
C SER A 84 -4.07 -14.32 -30.93
N TYR A 85 -5.15 -14.85 -30.33
CA TYR A 85 -5.83 -16.08 -30.77
C TYR A 85 -6.95 -15.82 -31.78
N CYS A 86 -7.42 -14.58 -31.91
CA CYS A 86 -8.50 -14.23 -32.83
C CYS A 86 -7.98 -14.17 -34.28
N ARG A 87 -8.72 -14.78 -35.21
CA ARG A 87 -8.47 -14.74 -36.65
C ARG A 87 -9.74 -14.37 -37.39
N TYR A 88 -9.60 -13.66 -38.50
CA TYR A 88 -10.72 -13.20 -39.33
C TYR A 88 -10.48 -13.50 -40.81
N HIS A 89 -11.53 -13.93 -41.50
CA HIS A 89 -11.56 -14.13 -42.95
C HIS A 89 -12.91 -13.65 -43.48
N PRO A 90 -12.96 -12.81 -44.53
CA PRO A 90 -14.20 -12.23 -45.03
C PRO A 90 -15.33 -13.23 -45.35
N SER A 91 -14.99 -14.45 -45.78
CA SER A 91 -15.99 -15.49 -46.09
C SER A 91 -16.33 -16.42 -44.93
N LYS A 92 -15.50 -16.50 -43.89
CA LYS A 92 -15.67 -17.45 -42.75
C LYS A 92 -16.02 -16.73 -41.43
N GLY A 93 -15.87 -15.42 -41.38
CA GLY A 93 -16.06 -14.63 -40.17
C GLY A 93 -14.89 -14.77 -39.20
N TYR A 94 -15.17 -14.61 -37.90
CA TYR A 94 -14.19 -14.76 -36.82
C TYR A 94 -14.11 -16.21 -36.34
N TRP A 95 -12.89 -16.68 -36.05
CA TRP A 95 -12.65 -17.93 -35.32
C TRP A 95 -11.45 -17.80 -34.39
N TRP A 96 -11.37 -18.70 -33.41
CA TRP A 96 -10.31 -18.75 -32.43
C TRP A 96 -9.31 -19.84 -32.79
N HIS A 97 -8.01 -19.50 -32.76
CA HIS A 97 -6.92 -20.46 -32.97
C HIS A 97 -6.00 -20.41 -31.77
N PHE A 98 -6.19 -21.33 -30.83
CA PHE A 98 -5.28 -21.54 -29.71
C PHE A 98 -4.03 -22.26 -30.22
N LYS A 99 -2.84 -21.86 -29.76
CA LYS A 99 -1.64 -22.68 -30.01
C LYS A 99 -1.73 -23.89 -29.08
N ASP A 100 -1.60 -25.09 -29.61
CA ASP A 100 -1.60 -26.30 -28.79
C ASP A 100 -0.46 -26.27 -27.78
N HIS A 101 -0.79 -26.68 -26.56
CA HIS A 101 -0.08 -26.40 -25.31
C HIS A 101 1.15 -27.31 -25.05
N GLU A 102 1.91 -27.73 -26.06
CA GLU A 102 2.97 -28.74 -25.86
C GLU A 102 4.30 -28.18 -25.28
N GLU A 103 4.55 -26.87 -25.29
CA GLU A 103 5.87 -26.33 -24.87
C GLU A 103 5.92 -25.69 -23.46
N GLN A 104 4.80 -25.54 -22.74
CA GLN A 104 4.78 -24.81 -21.46
C GLN A 104 4.93 -25.66 -20.18
N GLU A 105 5.01 -27.00 -20.26
CA GLU A 105 5.21 -27.83 -19.06
C GLU A 105 6.63 -27.74 -18.45
N LYS A 106 7.61 -27.10 -19.11
CA LYS A 106 9.02 -27.14 -18.67
C LYS A 106 9.51 -25.99 -17.80
N VAL A 107 8.69 -24.99 -17.47
CA VAL A 107 9.12 -23.89 -16.59
C VAL A 107 8.17 -23.72 -15.41
N LYS A 108 8.20 -24.68 -14.49
CA LYS A 108 7.75 -24.41 -13.10
C LYS A 108 8.71 -23.40 -12.47
N PRO A 109 8.29 -22.18 -12.11
CA PRO A 109 9.12 -21.31 -11.31
C PRO A 109 9.27 -21.98 -9.94
N LYS A 110 10.51 -22.25 -9.50
CA LYS A 110 10.77 -22.63 -8.10
C LYS A 110 10.12 -21.56 -7.22
N ALA A 111 9.16 -21.97 -6.40
CA ALA A 111 8.58 -21.14 -5.36
C ALA A 111 9.71 -20.70 -4.41
N LYS A 112 10.33 -19.55 -4.68
CA LYS A 112 11.07 -18.82 -3.66
C LYS A 112 10.02 -18.49 -2.60
N ARG A 113 10.19 -19.05 -1.40
CA ARG A 113 9.48 -18.59 -0.21
C ARG A 113 9.60 -17.07 -0.20
N LYS A 114 8.49 -16.36 -0.39
CA LYS A 114 8.40 -14.96 0.00
C LYS A 114 8.63 -14.98 1.51
N GLU A 115 9.82 -14.61 1.94
CA GLU A 115 9.99 -14.16 3.31
C GLU A 115 9.06 -12.96 3.45
N GLU A 116 7.93 -13.18 4.11
CA GLU A 116 7.08 -12.07 4.47
C GLU A 116 7.91 -11.14 5.37
N PRO A 117 7.86 -9.82 5.15
CA PRO A 117 8.66 -8.86 5.88
C PRO A 117 8.12 -8.64 7.30
N SER A 118 7.67 -9.70 7.96
CA SER A 118 7.12 -9.63 9.31
C SER A 118 8.01 -10.33 10.32
N SER A 119 8.37 -9.59 11.37
CA SER A 119 9.19 -10.13 12.46
C SER A 119 8.36 -11.14 13.26
N ILE A 120 9.03 -12.10 13.91
CA ILE A 120 8.39 -13.12 14.77
C ILE A 120 7.47 -12.48 15.83
N PHE A 121 7.84 -11.28 16.30
CA PHE A 121 7.06 -10.49 17.24
C PHE A 121 5.72 -9.99 16.67
N GLN A 122 5.68 -9.63 15.38
CA GLN A 122 4.45 -9.19 14.70
C GLN A 122 3.45 -10.34 14.48
N ARG A 123 3.90 -11.60 14.46
CA ARG A 123 3.00 -12.75 14.30
C ARG A 123 2.45 -13.26 15.63
N GLN A 124 3.29 -13.36 16.66
CA GLN A 124 2.90 -14.06 17.90
C GLN A 124 2.16 -13.19 18.92
N ARG A 125 2.31 -11.86 18.87
CA ARG A 125 1.70 -10.95 19.86
C ARG A 125 0.57 -10.07 19.33
N VAL A 126 0.45 -9.91 18.01
CA VAL A 126 -0.62 -9.11 17.40
C VAL A 126 -1.97 -9.82 17.54
N ASP A 127 -2.02 -11.13 17.31
CA ASP A 127 -3.25 -11.92 17.46
C ASP A 127 -3.80 -11.88 18.89
N ALA A 128 -2.94 -11.80 19.90
CA ALA A 128 -3.36 -11.72 21.30
C ALA A 128 -3.92 -10.34 21.71
N LEU A 129 -3.68 -9.29 20.92
CA LEU A 129 -4.08 -7.91 21.22
C LEU A 129 -5.27 -7.43 20.39
N LEU A 130 -5.73 -8.23 19.42
CA LEU A 130 -6.91 -7.95 18.59
C LEU A 130 -8.17 -8.69 19.07
N ILE A 131 -8.10 -9.41 20.20
CA ILE A 131 -9.18 -10.23 20.75
C ILE A 131 -10.03 -9.47 21.81
N ASP A 132 -9.60 -8.27 22.23
CA ASP A 132 -10.36 -7.39 23.13
C ASP A 132 -11.12 -6.28 22.37
#